data_AF-A0A151RHG8-F1
#
_entry.id   AF-A0A151RHG8-F1
#
_cell.length_a   1.000
_cell.length_b   1.000
_cell.length_c   1.000
_cell.angle_alpha   90.00
_cell.angle_beta   90.00
_cell.angle_gamma   90.00
#
_symmetry.space_group_name_H-M   'P 1'
#
loop_
_entity.id
_entity.type
_entity.pdbx_description
1 polymer ?
#
loop_
_entity_poly.entity_id
_entity_poly.type
_entity_poly.pdbx_seq_one_letter_code
_entity_poly.pdbx_strand_id
1 'polypeptide(L)'
;MATSLTSISTNLPILTTKNYDNWKIQIRVILRFQGVWNLVEEGCKLAGAGGTEAQKVADKEIERKDCKALYILHQSVDAANFEKISKAETSKEA
;
A
#
# COMPACT_ATOMS: atom_id res chain seq x y z
N MET A 1 -6.00 -10.84 -25.00
CA MET A 1 -5.00 -11.39 -24.07
C MET A 1 -5.44 -11.01 -22.67
N ALA A 2 -5.97 -11.97 -21.90
CA ALA A 2 -6.33 -11.72 -20.51
C ALA A 2 -5.03 -11.60 -19.73
N THR A 3 -4.67 -10.39 -19.30
CA THR A 3 -3.67 -10.23 -18.25
C THR A 3 -4.25 -10.89 -17.02
N SER A 4 -3.79 -12.11 -16.74
CA SER A 4 -4.00 -12.76 -15.45
C SER A 4 -3.51 -11.78 -14.39
N LEU A 5 -4.44 -11.05 -13.76
CA LEU A 5 -4.20 -10.43 -12.48
C LEU A 5 -3.72 -11.59 -11.63
N THR A 6 -2.43 -11.63 -11.30
CA THR A 6 -1.87 -12.60 -10.37
C THR A 6 -2.69 -12.47 -9.10
N SER A 7 -3.70 -13.35 -8.97
CA SER A 7 -4.56 -13.41 -7.81
C SER A 7 -3.63 -13.73 -6.66
N ILE A 8 -3.36 -12.75 -5.81
CA ILE A 8 -2.64 -12.98 -4.56
C ILE A 8 -3.65 -13.71 -3.68
N SER A 9 -3.77 -15.02 -3.86
CA SER A 9 -4.36 -15.89 -2.87
C SER A 9 -3.24 -16.34 -1.93
N THR A 10 -2.87 -15.54 -0.93
CA THR A 10 -1.82 -15.97 0.02
C THR A 10 -1.83 -15.12 1.29
N ASN A 11 -2.37 -15.69 2.36
CA ASN A 11 -2.29 -15.28 3.77
C ASN A 11 -1.38 -14.07 4.05
N LEU A 12 -1.94 -12.85 4.01
CA LEU A 12 -1.22 -11.69 4.51
C LEU A 12 -0.96 -11.89 6.01
N PRO A 13 0.24 -11.49 6.49
CA PRO A 13 0.50 -11.54 7.91
C PRO A 13 -0.49 -10.60 8.61
N ILE A 14 -1.15 -11.08 9.66
CA ILE A 14 -2.05 -10.22 10.45
C ILE A 14 -1.28 -9.66 11.64
N LEU A 15 -1.23 -8.33 11.72
CA LEU A 15 -0.69 -7.63 12.86
C LEU A 15 -1.63 -7.82 14.05
N THR A 16 -1.05 -8.36 15.11
CA THR A 16 -1.64 -8.49 16.44
C THR A 16 -0.76 -7.74 17.44
N THR A 17 -1.20 -7.66 18.70
CA THR A 17 -0.45 -6.98 19.75
C THR A 17 0.91 -7.61 20.10
N LYS A 18 1.21 -8.82 19.62
CA LYS A 18 2.40 -9.61 20.04
C LYS A 18 3.42 -9.88 18.94
N ASN A 19 3.09 -9.64 17.67
CA ASN A 19 3.90 -10.12 16.54
C ASN A 19 4.41 -8.99 15.62
N TYR A 20 4.49 -7.76 16.11
CA TYR A 20 4.87 -6.59 15.32
C TYR A 20 6.16 -6.77 14.53
N ASP A 21 7.24 -7.28 15.14
CA ASP A 21 8.52 -7.47 14.46
C ASP A 21 8.44 -8.46 13.29
N ASN A 22 7.76 -9.60 13.50
CA ASN A 22 7.58 -10.60 12.46
C ASN A 22 6.67 -10.09 11.34
N TRP A 23 5.56 -9.44 11.71
CA TRP A 23 4.63 -8.82 10.78
C TRP A 23 5.35 -7.77 9.91
N LYS A 24 6.16 -6.90 10.52
CA LYS A 24 6.90 -5.83 9.84
C LYS A 24 7.87 -6.38 8.80
N ILE A 25 8.56 -7.48 9.10
CA ILE A 25 9.46 -8.14 8.14
C ILE A 25 8.66 -8.68 6.95
N GLN A 26 7.56 -9.40 7.23
CA GLN A 26 6.74 -10.02 6.19
C GLN A 26 6.04 -8.99 5.30
N ILE A 27 5.40 -7.97 5.89
CA ILE A 27 4.67 -6.94 5.13
C ILE A 27 5.61 -6.11 4.26
N ARG A 28 6.83 -5.82 4.74
CA ARG A 28 7.86 -5.15 3.94
C ARG A 28 8.23 -5.96 2.70
N VAL A 29 8.42 -7.27 2.83
CA VAL A 29 8.73 -8.15 1.68
C VAL A 29 7.58 -8.15 0.68
N ILE A 30 6.33 -8.21 1.15
CA ILE A 30 5.14 -8.18 0.30
C ILE A 30 5.02 -6.85 -0.45
N LEU A 31 5.16 -5.72 0.24
CA LEU A 31 5.10 -4.39 -0.38
C LEU A 31 6.21 -4.18 -1.41
N ARG A 32 7.42 -4.71 -1.15
CA ARG A 32 8.54 -4.70 -2.12
C ARG A 32 8.25 -5.59 -3.33
N PHE A 33 7.75 -6.80 -3.12
CA PHE A 33 7.34 -7.71 -4.20
C PHE A 33 6.23 -7.10 -5.07
N GLN A 34 5.30 -6.37 -4.45
CA GLN A 34 4.22 -5.67 -5.14
C GLN A 34 4.66 -4.35 -5.80
N GLY A 35 5.90 -3.92 -5.60
CA GLY A 35 6.48 -2.71 -6.19
C GLY A 35 5.94 -1.40 -5.60
N VAL A 36 5.43 -1.42 -4.36
CA VAL A 36 4.75 -0.27 -3.73
C VAL A 36 5.43 0.21 -2.44
N TRP A 37 6.51 -0.44 -2.01
CA TRP A 37 7.24 -0.07 -0.78
C TRP A 37 7.66 1.41 -0.74
N ASN A 38 8.13 1.96 -1.85
CA ASN A 38 8.59 3.36 -1.89
C ASN A 38 7.47 4.35 -1.58
N LEU A 39 6.20 4.02 -1.85
CA LEU A 39 5.06 4.89 -1.52
C LEU A 39 4.76 4.88 -0.01
N VAL A 40 4.93 3.73 0.64
CA VAL A 40 4.80 3.61 2.10
C VAL A 40 5.97 4.30 2.81
N GLU A 41 7.16 4.31 2.21
CA GLU A 41 8.35 4.91 2.81
C GLU A 41 8.48 6.41 2.54
N GLU A 42 8.27 6.85 1.30
CA GLU A 42 8.49 8.24 0.85
C GLU A 42 7.20 9.04 0.63
N GLY A 43 6.04 8.37 0.51
CA GLY A 43 4.76 9.00 0.19
C GLY A 43 4.54 9.24 -1.30
N CYS A 44 3.32 9.69 -1.64
CA CYS A 44 2.94 10.09 -2.99
C CYS A 44 3.51 11.46 -3.34
N LYS A 45 4.33 11.53 -4.38
CA LYS A 45 4.84 12.79 -4.93
C LYS A 45 4.06 13.15 -6.19
N LEU A 46 2.93 13.84 -6.00
CA LEU A 46 2.06 14.26 -7.09
C LEU A 46 2.51 15.60 -7.68
N ALA A 47 2.38 15.76 -8.99
CA ALA A 47 2.71 17.00 -9.69
C ALA A 47 1.74 18.16 -9.39
N GLY A 48 0.54 17.85 -8.90
CA GLY A 48 -0.50 18.83 -8.59
C GLY A 48 -1.20 19.40 -9.83
N ALA A 49 -2.10 20.37 -9.62
CA ALA A 49 -3.02 20.88 -10.65
C ALA A 49 -2.33 21.53 -11.87
N GLY A 50 -1.08 21.98 -11.73
CA GLY A 50 -0.28 22.60 -12.80
C GLY A 50 0.55 21.63 -13.64
N GLY A 51 0.46 20.31 -13.39
CA GLY A 51 1.24 19.31 -14.12
C GLY A 51 0.86 19.17 -15.60
N THR A 52 1.84 18.79 -16.42
CA THR A 52 1.63 18.40 -17.82
C THR A 52 0.70 17.19 -17.95
N GLU A 53 0.11 16.93 -19.13
CA GLU A 53 -0.72 15.74 -19.34
C GLU A 53 0.02 14.43 -19.02
N ALA A 54 1.32 14.35 -19.34
CA ALA A 54 2.17 13.22 -18.97
C ALA A 54 2.31 13.06 -17.45
N GLN A 55 2.47 14.16 -16.70
CA GLN A 55 2.48 14.14 -15.24
C GLN A 55 1.14 13.70 -14.66
N LYS A 56 0.00 14.14 -15.23
CA LYS A 56 -1.32 13.71 -14.77
C LYS A 56 -1.55 12.20 -14.96
N VAL A 57 -0.99 11.61 -16.00
CA VAL A 57 -1.02 10.14 -16.20
C VAL A 57 -0.14 9.44 -15.17
N ALA A 58 1.05 9.97 -14.87
CA ALA A 58 1.93 9.43 -13.84
C ALA A 58 1.31 9.53 -12.43
N ASP A 59 0.67 10.67 -12.11
CA ASP A 59 -0.02 10.90 -10.84
C ASP A 59 -1.09 9.83 -10.60
N LYS A 60 -1.92 9.53 -11.61
CA LYS A 60 -2.93 8.45 -11.53
C LYS A 60 -2.31 7.07 -11.26
N GLU A 61 -1.12 6.81 -11.80
CA GLU A 61 -0.41 5.55 -11.52
C GLU A 61 0.12 5.52 -10.09
N ILE A 62 0.64 6.64 -9.58
CA ILE A 62 1.10 6.80 -8.19
C ILE A 62 -0.09 6.58 -7.24
N GLU A 63 -1.21 7.25 -7.47
CA GLU A 63 -2.45 7.08 -6.69
C GLU A 63 -2.91 5.61 -6.68
N ARG A 64 -2.94 4.96 -7.85
CA ARG A 64 -3.31 3.54 -7.95
C ARG A 64 -2.38 2.63 -7.14
N LYS A 65 -1.07 2.89 -7.16
CA LYS A 65 -0.09 2.11 -6.41
C LYS A 65 -0.17 2.39 -4.90
N ASP A 66 -0.49 3.61 -4.50
CA ASP A 66 -0.69 3.97 -3.10
C ASP A 66 -1.95 3.32 -2.54
N CYS A 67 -3.07 3.38 -3.26
CA CYS A 67 -4.28 2.63 -2.91
C CYS A 67 -4.01 1.13 -2.74
N LYS A 68 -3.14 0.55 -3.59
CA LYS A 68 -2.73 -0.86 -3.49
C LYS A 68 -1.91 -1.11 -2.21
N ALA A 69 -0.98 -0.23 -1.86
CA ALA A 69 -0.22 -0.35 -0.61
C ALA A 69 -1.12 -0.21 0.62
N LEU A 70 -2.03 0.77 0.63
CA LEU A 70 -2.98 0.99 1.70
C LEU A 70 -3.92 -0.22 1.88
N TYR A 71 -4.39 -0.79 0.77
CA TYR A 71 -5.18 -2.03 0.80
C TYR A 71 -4.41 -3.20 1.44
N ILE A 72 -3.13 -3.38 1.08
CA ILE A 72 -2.28 -4.41 1.69
C ILE A 72 -2.13 -4.18 3.19
N LEU A 73 -1.91 -2.93 3.63
CA LEU A 73 -1.82 -2.57 5.05
C LEU A 73 -3.13 -2.91 5.77
N HIS A 74 -4.28 -2.47 5.26
CA HIS A 74 -5.60 -2.77 5.83
C HIS A 74 -5.88 -4.27 5.96
N GLN A 75 -5.52 -5.07 4.95
CA GLN A 75 -5.73 -6.52 5.00
C GLN A 75 -4.72 -7.25 5.88
N SER A 76 -3.63 -6.58 6.27
CA SER A 76 -2.56 -7.15 7.09
C SER A 76 -2.69 -6.80 8.58
N VAL A 77 -3.78 -6.19 9.02
CA VAL A 77 -3.98 -5.82 10.43
C VAL A 77 -5.24 -6.45 11.00
N ASP A 78 -5.26 -6.68 12.31
CA ASP A 78 -6.50 -7.06 13.00
C ASP A 78 -7.48 -5.88 13.11
N ALA A 79 -8.72 -6.16 13.52
CA ALA A 79 -9.76 -5.13 13.61
C ALA A 79 -9.37 -3.94 14.52
N ALA A 80 -8.69 -4.20 15.63
CA ALA A 80 -8.28 -3.16 16.57
C ALA A 80 -7.19 -2.23 16.00
N ASN A 81 -6.28 -2.77 15.19
CA ASN A 81 -5.27 -1.96 14.51
C ASN A 81 -5.83 -1.31 13.24
N PHE A 82 -6.79 -1.94 12.55
CA PHE A 82 -7.50 -1.35 11.43
C PHE A 82 -8.17 -0.03 11.83
N GLU A 83 -8.88 0.03 12.97
CA GLU A 83 -9.53 1.27 13.41
C GLU A 83 -8.54 2.44 13.55
N LYS A 84 -7.28 2.17 13.93
CA LYS A 84 -6.24 3.19 14.08
C LYS A 84 -5.77 3.76 12.75
N ILE A 85 -5.67 2.92 11.72
CA ILE A 85 -5.18 3.30 10.39
C ILE A 85 -6.31 3.61 9.40
N SER A 86 -7.57 3.34 9.77
CA SER A 86 -8.75 3.52 8.90
C SER A 86 -8.97 4.95 8.40
N LYS A 87 -8.41 5.94 9.12
CA LYS A 87 -8.49 7.36 8.76
C LYS A 87 -7.31 7.84 7.90
N ALA A 88 -6.31 6.99 7.68
CA ALA A 88 -5.19 7.32 6.81
C ALA A 88 -5.68 7.40 5.36
N GLU A 89 -5.37 8.51 4.70
CA GLU A 89 -5.73 8.72 3.30
C GLU A 89 -4.67 8.11 2.36
N THR A 90 -3.44 7.99 2.84
CA THR A 90 -2.31 7.43 2.10
C THR A 90 -1.67 6.25 2.81
N SER A 91 -0.99 5.40 2.03
CA SER A 91 -0.23 4.27 2.59
C SER A 91 0.93 4.67 3.49
N LYS A 92 1.36 5.94 3.43
CA LYS A 92 2.40 6.54 4.26
C LYS A 92 1.90 6.94 5.65
N GLU A 93 0.63 7.35 5.73
CA GLU A 93 -0.02 7.79 6.98
C GLU A 93 -0.54 6.62 7.83
N ALA A 94 -0.85 5.50 7.17
CA ALA A 94 -1.22 4.23 7.80
C ALA A 94 -0.02 3.59 8.53
#